data_AF-A0A1M7KS75-F1
#
_entry.id   AF-A0A1M7KS75-F1
#
_cell.length_a   1.000
_cell.length_b   1.000
_cell.length_c   1.000
_cell.angle_alpha   90.00
_cell.angle_beta   90.00
_cell.angle_gamma   90.00
#
_symmetry.space_group_name_H-M   'P 1'
#
loop_
_entity.id
_entity.type
_entity.pdbx_description
1 polymer ?
#
loop_
_entity_poly.entity_id
_entity_poly.type
_entity_poly.pdbx_seq_one_letter_code
_entity_poly.pdbx_strand_id
1 'polypeptide(L)'
;MNSVQKETIKLYAKQLRVPTFNNYDKVIRHLSADDGYEQFLIELMKQELAERSVTGQKRRIKAAKFPSMKTLDEFDMTRLENVSE
;
A
#
# COMPACT_ATOMS: atom_id res chain seq x y z
N MET A 1 -25.58 -2.73 -4.31
CA MET A 1 -24.78 -1.69 -5.00
C MET A 1 -24.80 -1.99 -6.49
N ASN A 2 -25.14 -1.01 -7.33
CA ASN A 2 -25.30 -1.22 -8.77
C ASN A 2 -23.98 -1.68 -9.40
N SER A 3 -23.97 -2.83 -10.09
CA SER A 3 -22.77 -3.38 -10.73
C SER A 3 -22.12 -2.39 -11.70
N VAL A 4 -22.94 -1.53 -12.32
CA VAL A 4 -22.51 -0.44 -13.20
C VAL A 4 -21.59 0.55 -12.47
N GLN A 5 -21.95 1.00 -11.26
CA GLN A 5 -21.14 1.96 -10.51
C GLN A 5 -19.76 1.37 -10.16
N LYS A 6 -19.71 0.10 -9.78
CA LYS A 6 -18.47 -0.60 -9.47
C LYS A 6 -17.54 -0.70 -10.68
N GLU A 7 -18.09 -1.04 -11.85
CA GLU A 7 -17.30 -1.09 -13.09
C GLU A 7 -16.85 0.30 -13.55
N THR A 8 -17.68 1.33 -13.37
CA THR A 8 -17.29 2.73 -13.65
C THR A 8 -16.13 3.19 -12.76
N ILE A 9 -16.22 2.93 -11.45
CA ILE A 9 -15.13 3.22 -10.50
C ILE A 9 -13.85 2.51 -10.93
N LYS A 10 -13.96 1.23 -11.32
CA LYS A 10 -12.81 0.44 -11.77
C LYS A 10 -12.17 0.97 -13.04
N LEU A 11 -12.98 1.41 -14.01
CA LEU A 11 -12.52 2.04 -15.23
C LEU A 11 -11.73 3.32 -14.92
N TYR A 12 -12.29 4.20 -14.08
CA TYR A 12 -11.64 5.47 -13.72
C TYR A 12 -10.39 5.24 -12.86
N ALA A 13 -10.43 4.33 -11.90
CA ALA A 13 -9.28 3.96 -11.08
C ALA A 13 -8.11 3.47 -11.95
N LYS A 14 -8.41 2.71 -13.02
CA LYS A 14 -7.40 2.28 -14.00
C LYS A 14 -6.82 3.46 -14.79
N GLN A 15 -7.65 4.39 -15.25
CA GLN A 15 -7.19 5.56 -16.00
C GLN A 15 -6.31 6.50 -15.14
N LEU A 16 -6.69 6.70 -13.89
CA LEU A 16 -5.98 7.52 -12.91
C LEU A 16 -4.76 6.82 -12.28
N ARG A 17 -4.56 5.51 -12.54
CA ARG A 17 -3.50 4.68 -11.96
C ARG A 17 -3.56 4.61 -10.42
N VAL A 18 -4.78 4.50 -9.88
CA VAL A 18 -5.08 4.31 -8.45
C VAL A 18 -5.76 2.96 -8.23
N PRO A 19 -5.07 1.84 -8.48
CA PRO A 19 -5.70 0.51 -8.52
C PRO A 19 -6.32 0.07 -7.19
N THR A 20 -5.90 0.65 -6.05
CA THR A 20 -6.42 0.31 -4.72
C THR A 20 -7.82 0.87 -4.49
N PHE A 21 -8.23 1.89 -5.25
CA PHE A 21 -9.57 2.49 -5.17
C PHE A 21 -10.68 1.48 -5.50
N ASN A 22 -10.36 0.39 -6.22
CA ASN A 22 -11.28 -0.73 -6.45
C ASN A 22 -11.77 -1.40 -5.15
N ASN A 23 -11.07 -1.20 -4.04
CA ASN A 23 -11.40 -1.74 -2.74
C ASN A 23 -12.21 -0.76 -1.86
N TYR A 24 -12.81 0.29 -2.44
CA TYR A 24 -13.61 1.30 -1.71
C TYR A 24 -14.71 0.67 -0.84
N ASP A 25 -15.27 -0.48 -1.25
CA ASP A 25 -16.25 -1.25 -0.48
C ASP A 25 -15.75 -1.58 0.93
N LYS A 26 -14.44 -1.78 1.11
CA LYS A 26 -13.84 -2.01 2.43
C LYS A 26 -13.88 -0.75 3.27
N VAL A 27 -13.56 0.40 2.68
CA VAL A 27 -13.58 1.69 3.38
C VAL A 27 -14.99 2.02 3.86
N ILE A 28 -16.01 1.82 3.01
CA ILE A 28 -17.43 2.01 3.35
C ILE A 28 -17.83 1.20 4.60
N ARG A 29 -17.35 -0.05 4.72
CA ARG A 29 -17.70 -0.90 5.87
C ARG A 29 -17.07 -0.46 7.19
N HIS A 30 -15.99 0.31 7.15
CA HIS A 30 -15.28 0.77 8.35
C HIS A 30 -15.68 2.20 8.76
N LEU A 31 -16.46 2.91 7.94
CA LEU A 31 -16.97 4.24 8.27
C LEU A 31 -18.17 4.15 9.22
N SER A 32 -18.20 5.08 10.18
CA SER A 32 -19.33 5.30 11.07
C SER A 32 -20.43 6.07 10.35
N ALA A 33 -21.66 6.00 10.87
CA ALA A 33 -22.79 6.75 10.29
C ALA A 33 -22.60 8.28 10.37
N ASP A 34 -21.78 8.75 11.32
CA ASP A 34 -21.46 10.17 11.52
C ASP A 34 -20.29 10.66 10.64
N ASP A 35 -19.60 9.75 9.96
CA ASP A 35 -18.45 10.12 9.13
C ASP A 35 -18.91 10.72 7.79
N GLY A 36 -18.43 11.93 7.51
CA GLY A 36 -18.72 12.64 6.26
C GLY A 36 -18.01 12.06 5.03
N TYR A 37 -18.35 12.59 3.85
CA TYR A 37 -17.71 12.20 2.59
C TYR A 37 -16.22 12.53 2.54
N GLU A 38 -15.81 13.59 3.25
CA GLU A 38 -14.41 13.98 3.42
C GLU A 38 -13.62 12.87 4.12
N GLN A 39 -14.18 12.29 5.18
CA GLN A 39 -13.54 11.21 5.93
C GLN A 39 -13.43 9.94 5.08
N PHE A 40 -14.47 9.61 4.30
CA PHE A 40 -14.40 8.53 3.32
C PHE A 40 -13.26 8.75 2.31
N LEU A 41 -13.15 9.95 1.75
CA LEU A 41 -12.12 10.27 0.77
C LEU A 41 -10.72 10.18 1.37
N ILE A 42 -10.53 10.68 2.59
CA ILE A 42 -9.27 10.59 3.33
C ILE A 42 -8.84 9.14 3.52
N GLU A 43 -9.73 8.27 4.00
CA GLU A 43 -9.39 6.86 4.24
C GLU A 43 -9.10 6.11 2.94
N LEU A 44 -9.84 6.41 1.86
CA LEU A 44 -9.57 5.83 0.54
C LEU A 44 -8.19 6.24 0.01
N MET A 45 -7.82 7.52 0.16
CA MET A 45 -6.51 8.03 -0.26
C MET A 45 -5.37 7.46 0.60
N LYS A 46 -5.56 7.35 1.92
CA LYS A 46 -4.59 6.73 2.83
C LYS A 46 -4.29 5.29 2.41
N GLN A 47 -5.31 4.51 2.08
CA GLN A 47 -5.14 3.11 1.66
C GLN A 47 -4.30 3.00 0.38
N GLU A 48 -4.56 3.84 -0.63
CA GLU A 48 -3.77 3.86 -1.87
C GLU A 48 -2.32 4.26 -1.62
N LEU A 49 -2.07 5.27 -0.78
CA LEU A 49 -0.72 5.71 -0.43
C LEU A 49 0.07 4.59 0.27
N ALA A 50 -0.57 3.89 1.21
CA ALA A 50 0.04 2.76 1.92
C ALA A 50 0.41 1.62 0.95
N GLU A 51 -0.52 1.20 0.10
CA GLU A 51 -0.30 0.10 -0.85
C GLU A 51 0.80 0.45 -1.87
N ARG A 52 0.86 1.71 -2.30
CA ARG A 52 1.89 2.22 -3.20
C ARG A 52 3.27 2.21 -2.55
N SER A 53 3.35 2.55 -1.27
CA SER A 53 4.60 2.48 -0.50
C SER A 53 5.11 1.04 -0.42
N VAL A 54 4.24 0.10 -0.02
CA VAL A 54 4.55 -1.34 0.10
C VAL A 54 4.97 -1.93 -1.25
N THR A 55 4.22 -1.66 -2.31
CA THR A 55 4.54 -2.15 -3.66
C THR A 55 5.85 -1.55 -4.18
N GLY A 56 6.09 -0.26 -3.92
CA GLY A 56 7.34 0.41 -4.26
C GLY A 56 8.54 -0.24 -3.55
N GLN A 57 8.40 -0.53 -2.26
CA GLN A 57 9.44 -1.22 -1.48
C GLN A 57 9.69 -2.63 -2.02
N LYS A 58 8.65 -3.44 -2.21
CA LYS A 58 8.77 -4.79 -2.79
C LYS A 58 9.46 -4.77 -4.15
N ARG A 59 9.13 -3.80 -5.01
CA ARG A 59 9.78 -3.64 -6.32
C ARG A 59 11.26 -3.30 -6.20
N ARG A 60 11.63 -2.39 -5.28
CA ARG A 60 13.04 -2.04 -5.04
C ARG A 60 13.85 -3.24 -4.51
N ILE A 61 13.29 -3.99 -3.56
CA ILE A 61 13.92 -5.21 -3.02
C ILE A 61 14.13 -6.23 -4.15
N LYS A 62 13.10 -6.49 -4.97
CA LYS A 62 13.19 -7.42 -6.10
C LYS A 62 14.22 -6.97 -7.14
N ALA A 63 14.27 -5.66 -7.43
CA ALA A 63 15.21 -5.10 -8.40
C ALA A 63 16.66 -5.16 -7.94
N ALA A 64 16.91 -5.13 -6.62
CA ALA A 64 18.25 -5.23 -6.05
C ALA A 64 18.89 -6.62 -6.19
N LYS A 65 18.12 -7.65 -6.59
CA LYS A 65 18.61 -9.03 -6.83
C LYS A 65 19.48 -9.57 -5.69
N PHE A 66 19.04 -9.35 -4.45
CA PHE A 66 19.78 -9.86 -3.28
C PHE A 66 19.97 -11.39 -3.39
N PRO A 67 21.21 -11.92 -3.27
CA PRO A 67 21.51 -13.33 -3.49
C PRO A 67 20.81 -14.31 -2.53
N SER A 68 20.49 -13.85 -1.32
CA SER A 68 19.69 -14.54 -0.31
C SER A 68 18.95 -13.52 0.54
N MET A 69 17.90 -13.97 1.26
CA MET A 69 17.24 -13.14 2.26
C MET A 69 18.19 -13.01 3.45
N LYS A 70 18.98 -11.94 3.50
CA LYS A 70 19.91 -11.68 4.61
C LYS A 70 19.10 -11.48 5.89
N THR A 71 19.12 -12.47 6.79
CA THR A 71 18.55 -12.35 8.13
C THR A 71 19.49 -11.55 9.02
N LEU A 72 19.00 -11.01 10.14
CA LEU A 72 19.86 -10.32 11.12
C LEU A 72 20.97 -11.27 11.63
N ASP A 73 20.67 -12.57 11.70
CA ASP A 73 21.62 -13.62 12.10
C ASP A 73 22.77 -13.82 11.09
N GLU A 74 22.54 -13.53 9.80
CA GLU A 74 23.56 -13.56 8.74
C GLU A 74 24.30 -12.22 8.59
N PHE A 75 23.93 -11.21 9.38
CA PHE A 75 24.53 -9.88 9.32
C PHE A 75 25.80 -9.84 10.17
N ASP A 76 26.94 -9.75 9.49
CA ASP A 76 28.26 -9.61 10.10
C ASP A 76 28.45 -8.21 10.72
N MET A 77 28.13 -8.10 12.02
CA MET A 77 28.22 -6.88 12.82
C MET A 77 29.65 -6.31 12.90
N THR A 78 30.67 -7.14 12.63
CA THR A 78 32.07 -6.69 12.64
C THR A 78 32.38 -5.65 11.55
N ARG A 79 31.49 -5.50 10.55
CA ARG A 79 31.59 -4.52 9.47
C ARG A 79 31.07 -3.13 9.84
N LEU A 80 30.50 -2.96 11.03
CA LEU A 80 30.00 -1.67 11.51
C LEU A 80 31.07 -0.97 12.35
N GLU A 81 31.75 0.02 11.75
CA GLU A 81 32.87 0.75 12.40
C GLU A 81 32.46 1.52 13.67
N ASN A 82 31.18 1.80 13.87
CA ASN A 82 30.68 2.66 14.95
C ASN A 82 29.66 1.98 15.88
N VAL A 83 29.55 0.65 15.81
CA VAL A 83 28.66 -0.12 16.69
C VAL A 83 29.54 -1.04 17.51
N SER A 84 29.71 -0.74 18.79
CA SER A 84 30.34 -1.66 19.74
C SER A 84 29.36 -2.76 20.13
N GLU A 85 29.89 -3.95 20.38
CA GLU A 85 29.17 -5.14 20.85
C GLU A 85 28.39 -4.90 22.15
#